data_AF-A0A812SJ32-F1
#
_entry.id   AF-A0A812SJ32-F1
#
_cell.length_a   1.000
_cell.length_b   1.000
_cell.length_c   1.000
_cell.angle_alpha   90.00
_cell.angle_beta   90.00
_cell.angle_gamma   90.00
#
_symmetry.space_group_name_H-M   'P 1'
#
loop_
_entity.id
_entity.type
_entity.pdbx_description
1 polymer ?
#
loop_
_entity_poly.entity_id
_entity_poly.type
_entity_poly.pdbx_seq_one_letter_code
_entity_poly.pdbx_strand_id
1 'polypeptide(L)'
;MTVSRFDDQRYGDQLLGRFIISFSIEYCYFTPTPEDGRLGGNTDVPTLNIIGTEDEFFGAKNSVAALVQADKERGFGDVKLDGHGFDTMMEQEVSTGLVCYMEGAMHGPCPTHDNFIRRLFSTFFTRPQDIWKIDQLWAIDDRLTGWVEVLKKRTKGQKLALVHVPLMDHSKLTLDEVDELHVTQKRRDVLEANKGHQEHMEEAAKAKKAILESVQKRQQQSK
;
A
#
# COMPACT_ATOMS: atom_id res chain seq x y z
N MET A 1 -25.82 10.32 -0.63
CA MET A 1 -24.82 11.39 -0.46
C MET A 1 -23.63 10.98 -1.33
N THR A 2 -23.23 11.77 -2.33
CA THR A 2 -22.09 11.47 -3.21
C THR A 2 -20.83 12.16 -2.66
N VAL A 3 -19.63 11.65 -2.97
CA VAL A 3 -18.37 12.22 -2.45
C VAL A 3 -18.14 13.63 -2.99
N SER A 4 -18.59 13.90 -4.22
CA SER A 4 -18.69 15.24 -4.83
C SER A 4 -19.44 16.27 -3.99
N ARG A 5 -20.38 15.84 -3.13
CA ARG A 5 -21.18 16.72 -2.27
C ARG A 5 -20.55 17.01 -0.92
N PHE A 6 -19.46 16.33 -0.56
CA PHE A 6 -18.64 16.71 0.58
C PHE A 6 -17.71 17.84 0.13
N ASP A 7 -18.23 19.07 0.14
CA ASP A 7 -17.47 20.25 -0.20
C ASP A 7 -16.70 20.77 1.02
N ASP A 8 -15.44 20.35 1.11
CA ASP A 8 -14.50 20.85 2.10
C ASP A 8 -13.65 22.03 1.61
N GLN A 9 -13.95 22.66 0.46
CA GLN A 9 -13.15 23.76 -0.09
C GLN A 9 -12.89 24.87 0.93
N ARG A 10 -13.92 25.22 1.70
CA ARG A 10 -13.82 26.28 2.72
C ARG A 10 -12.94 25.91 3.92
N TYR A 11 -12.74 24.62 4.17
CA TYR A 11 -12.04 24.11 5.34
C TYR A 11 -10.79 23.32 4.98
N GLY A 12 -10.40 23.25 3.71
CA GLY A 12 -9.29 22.42 3.24
C GLY A 12 -7.98 22.67 4.01
N ASP A 13 -7.68 23.93 4.32
CA ASP A 13 -6.50 24.32 5.10
C ASP A 13 -6.54 23.85 6.57
N GLN A 14 -7.72 23.48 7.07
CA GLN A 14 -7.94 22.95 8.42
C GLN A 14 -8.01 21.41 8.43
N LEU A 15 -8.16 20.78 7.26
CA LEU A 15 -8.26 19.33 7.15
C LEU A 15 -6.87 18.70 6.99
N LEU A 16 -6.53 17.81 7.92
CA LEU A 16 -5.27 17.07 7.88
C LEU A 16 -5.31 15.88 6.90
N GLY A 17 -6.51 15.42 6.56
CA GLY A 17 -6.72 14.33 5.63
C GLY A 17 -8.19 13.96 5.50
N ARG A 18 -8.50 13.24 4.43
CA ARG A 18 -9.80 12.71 4.08
C ARG A 18 -9.67 11.22 3.78
N PHE A 19 -10.59 10.40 4.28
CA PHE A 19 -10.66 9.00 3.89
C PHE A 19 -12.07 8.66 3.41
N ILE A 20 -12.12 7.81 2.39
CA ILE A 20 -13.33 7.37 1.70
C ILE A 20 -13.28 5.86 1.70
N ILE A 21 -14.23 5.24 2.41
CA ILE A 21 -14.29 3.80 2.58
C ILE A 21 -15.57 3.26 1.95
N SER A 22 -15.44 2.21 1.15
CA SER A 22 -16.56 1.49 0.52
C SER A 22 -17.46 2.41 -0.31
N PHE A 23 -16.85 3.36 -1.00
CA PHE A 23 -17.59 4.30 -1.81
C PHE A 23 -16.83 4.62 -3.09
N SER A 24 -17.57 4.67 -4.19
CA SER A 24 -17.01 5.00 -5.49
C SER A 24 -16.62 6.48 -5.58
N ILE A 25 -15.49 6.74 -6.21
CA ILE A 25 -15.13 8.06 -6.73
C ILE A 25 -14.97 8.00 -8.26
N GLU A 26 -15.86 7.24 -8.89
CA GLU A 26 -15.99 7.12 -10.34
C GLU A 26 -17.42 7.50 -10.75
N TYR A 27 -17.61 7.82 -12.03
CA TYR A 27 -18.94 8.00 -12.59
C TYR A 27 -19.63 6.64 -12.75
N CYS A 28 -20.69 6.40 -12.00
CA CYS A 28 -21.41 5.14 -11.94
C CYS A 28 -22.91 5.35 -11.64
N TYR A 29 -23.67 4.26 -11.47
CA TYR A 29 -25.11 4.31 -11.21
C TYR A 29 -25.54 5.21 -10.03
N PHE A 30 -24.65 5.42 -9.06
CA PHE A 30 -24.94 6.21 -7.87
C PHE A 30 -24.67 7.72 -8.08
N THR A 31 -23.95 8.08 -9.13
CA THR A 31 -23.54 9.44 -9.46
C THR A 31 -24.22 9.84 -10.77
N PRO A 32 -25.36 10.56 -10.74
CA PRO A 32 -26.19 10.80 -11.92
C PRO A 32 -25.49 11.56 -13.05
N THR A 33 -24.42 12.28 -12.74
CA THR A 33 -23.60 13.04 -13.69
C THR A 33 -22.12 12.70 -13.51
N PRO A 34 -21.28 12.86 -14.56
CA PRO A 34 -19.83 12.68 -14.42
C PRO A 34 -19.21 13.54 -13.32
N GLU A 35 -19.73 14.76 -13.11
CA GLU A 35 -19.30 15.66 -12.05
C GLU A 35 -19.61 15.08 -10.66
N ASP A 36 -20.74 14.38 -10.50
CA ASP A 36 -21.09 13.72 -9.24
C ASP A 36 -20.13 12.56 -8.90
N GLY A 37 -19.46 11.99 -9.90
CA GLY A 37 -18.44 10.93 -9.77
C GLY A 37 -17.08 11.41 -9.24
N ARG A 38 -16.89 12.72 -9.11
CA ARG A 38 -15.62 13.33 -8.70
C ARG A 38 -15.51 13.47 -7.18
N LEU A 39 -14.28 13.66 -6.70
CA LEU A 39 -14.01 14.21 -5.38
C LEU A 39 -14.48 15.67 -5.34
N GLY A 40 -15.34 15.98 -4.35
CA GLY A 40 -15.65 17.37 -4.01
C GLY A 40 -14.50 17.98 -3.21
N GLY A 41 -14.55 19.30 -2.96
CA GLY A 41 -13.64 19.91 -2.00
C GLY A 41 -12.27 20.36 -2.55
N ASN A 42 -11.30 20.49 -1.65
CA ASN A 42 -9.92 20.91 -1.91
C ASN A 42 -9.04 19.69 -2.26
N THR A 43 -8.34 19.74 -3.40
CA THR A 43 -7.45 18.69 -3.92
C THR A 43 -6.11 18.59 -3.19
N ASP A 44 -5.77 19.58 -2.35
CA ASP A 44 -4.56 19.58 -1.53
C ASP A 44 -4.68 18.73 -0.26
N VAL A 45 -5.91 18.39 0.15
CA VAL A 45 -6.16 17.55 1.33
C VAL A 45 -5.75 16.10 1.00
N PRO A 46 -4.83 15.48 1.78
CA PRO A 46 -4.42 14.10 1.54
C PRO A 46 -5.62 13.16 1.57
N THR A 47 -5.77 12.37 0.52
CA THR A 47 -6.98 11.55 0.34
C THR A 47 -6.66 10.06 0.31
N LEU A 48 -7.29 9.30 1.21
CA LEU A 48 -7.22 7.85 1.28
C LEU A 48 -8.52 7.24 0.74
N ASN A 49 -8.46 6.39 -0.28
CA ASN A 49 -9.59 5.61 -0.76
C ASN A 49 -9.39 4.13 -0.42
N ILE A 50 -10.40 3.50 0.16
CA ILE A 50 -10.39 2.11 0.62
C ILE A 50 -11.59 1.41 -0.01
N ILE A 51 -11.34 0.43 -0.88
CA ILE A 51 -12.39 -0.30 -1.59
C ILE A 51 -11.99 -1.76 -1.78
N GLY A 52 -12.99 -2.64 -1.81
CA GLY A 52 -12.80 -4.06 -2.01
C GLY A 52 -12.94 -4.47 -3.46
N THR A 53 -12.22 -5.52 -3.87
CA THR A 53 -12.31 -6.08 -5.23
C THR A 53 -13.66 -6.73 -5.52
N GLU A 54 -14.37 -7.17 -4.48
CA GLU A 54 -15.69 -7.79 -4.54
C GLU A 54 -16.79 -6.88 -3.98
N ASP A 55 -16.60 -5.55 -4.01
CA ASP A 55 -17.64 -4.59 -3.60
C ASP A 55 -18.86 -4.72 -4.52
N GLU A 56 -19.97 -5.16 -3.95
CA GLU A 56 -21.19 -5.53 -4.68
C GLU A 56 -21.96 -4.31 -5.21
N PHE A 57 -21.57 -3.11 -4.81
CA PHE A 57 -22.19 -1.87 -5.27
C PHE A 57 -21.31 -1.15 -6.28
N PHE A 58 -20.02 -1.01 -5.99
CA PHE A 58 -19.12 -0.10 -6.70
C PHE A 58 -17.95 -0.78 -7.41
N GLY A 59 -17.77 -2.09 -7.26
CA GLY A 59 -16.69 -2.83 -7.92
C GLY A 59 -16.78 -2.81 -9.44
N ALA A 60 -15.67 -3.11 -10.12
CA ALA A 60 -15.64 -3.18 -11.59
C ALA A 60 -16.37 -4.40 -12.19
N LYS A 61 -16.65 -5.42 -11.36
CA LYS A 61 -17.26 -6.69 -11.77
C LYS A 61 -18.27 -7.14 -10.73
N ASN A 62 -19.28 -7.90 -11.16
CA ASN A 62 -20.30 -8.50 -10.28
C ASN A 62 -20.98 -7.53 -9.31
N SER A 63 -21.01 -6.24 -9.64
CA SER A 63 -21.54 -5.16 -8.81
C SER A 63 -22.75 -4.50 -9.47
N VAL A 64 -23.53 -3.73 -8.69
CA VAL A 64 -24.60 -2.89 -9.24
C VAL A 64 -24.05 -1.90 -10.27
N ALA A 65 -22.90 -1.27 -10.01
CA ALA A 65 -22.26 -0.36 -10.95
C ALA A 65 -21.92 -1.04 -12.28
N ALA A 66 -21.31 -2.22 -12.25
CA ALA A 66 -20.98 -2.98 -13.46
C ALA A 66 -22.23 -3.44 -14.23
N LEU A 67 -23.28 -3.85 -13.52
CA LEU A 67 -24.55 -4.25 -14.13
C LEU A 67 -25.24 -3.09 -14.84
N VAL A 68 -25.30 -1.91 -14.21
CA VAL A 68 -25.90 -0.71 -14.81
C VAL A 68 -25.05 -0.22 -15.97
N GLN A 69 -23.72 -0.23 -15.85
CA GLN A 69 -22.80 0.17 -16.91
C GLN A 69 -22.89 -0.75 -18.16
N ALA A 70 -23.23 -2.03 -17.98
CA ALA A 70 -23.40 -2.99 -19.07
C ALA A 70 -24.77 -2.91 -19.78
N ASP A 71 -25.78 -2.27 -19.17
CA ASP A 71 -27.12 -2.11 -19.76
C ASP A 71 -27.08 -1.12 -20.94
N LYS A 72 -27.28 -1.63 -22.17
CA LYS A 72 -27.22 -0.81 -23.39
C LYS A 72 -28.47 0.04 -23.64
N GLU A 73 -29.59 -0.26 -22.98
CA GLU A 73 -30.86 0.43 -23.20
C GLU A 73 -31.06 1.57 -22.20
N ARG A 74 -30.72 1.34 -20.93
CA ARG A 74 -31.01 2.25 -19.83
C ARG A 74 -29.81 2.54 -18.93
N GLY A 75 -28.69 1.87 -19.17
CA GLY A 75 -27.46 2.05 -18.42
C GLY A 75 -26.83 3.42 -18.61
N PHE A 76 -26.07 3.83 -17.59
CA PHE A 76 -25.24 5.02 -17.60
C PHE A 76 -24.07 4.82 -16.63
N GLY A 77 -23.13 5.77 -16.63
CA GLY A 77 -21.86 5.65 -15.92
C GLY A 77 -20.68 5.71 -16.89
N ASP A 78 -19.47 5.54 -16.37
CA ASP A 78 -18.27 5.51 -17.18
C ASP A 78 -18.27 4.30 -18.12
N VAL A 79 -17.68 4.46 -19.31
CA VAL A 79 -17.44 3.37 -20.25
C VAL A 79 -16.47 2.35 -19.64
N LYS A 80 -15.60 2.78 -18.73
CA LYS A 80 -14.64 1.91 -18.04
C LYS A 80 -14.69 2.17 -16.54
N LEU A 81 -15.24 1.20 -15.80
CA LEU A 81 -15.16 1.17 -14.34
C LEU A 81 -13.92 0.37 -13.93
N ASP A 82 -13.00 1.00 -13.21
CA ASP A 82 -11.87 0.34 -12.57
C ASP A 82 -12.22 -0.20 -11.18
N GLY A 83 -13.31 0.31 -10.58
CA GLY A 83 -13.77 -0.11 -9.25
C GLY A 83 -12.91 0.47 -8.12
N HIS A 84 -12.16 1.52 -8.41
CA HIS A 84 -11.27 2.20 -7.48
C HIS A 84 -10.99 3.63 -7.93
N GLY A 85 -10.53 4.47 -7.00
CA GLY A 85 -10.41 5.90 -7.25
C GLY A 85 -9.14 6.44 -7.90
N PHE A 86 -8.18 5.60 -8.29
CA PHE A 86 -6.83 6.08 -8.63
C PHE A 86 -6.80 7.01 -9.85
N ASP A 87 -7.47 6.62 -10.93
CA ASP A 87 -7.44 7.40 -12.17
C ASP A 87 -8.24 8.71 -11.99
N THR A 88 -9.35 8.71 -11.25
CA THR A 88 -10.06 9.94 -10.84
C THR A 88 -9.18 10.89 -10.02
N MET A 89 -8.45 10.39 -9.01
CA MET A 89 -7.53 11.22 -8.23
C MET A 89 -6.43 11.82 -9.11
N MET A 90 -5.96 11.06 -10.10
CA MET A 90 -4.96 11.54 -11.06
C MET A 90 -5.53 12.66 -11.93
N GLU A 91 -6.70 12.45 -12.53
CA GLU A 91 -7.38 13.42 -13.40
C GLU A 91 -7.77 14.72 -12.69
N GLN A 92 -8.15 14.64 -11.42
CA GLN A 92 -8.49 15.80 -10.60
C GLN A 92 -7.28 16.50 -9.97
N GLU A 93 -6.06 16.10 -10.33
CA GLU A 93 -4.84 16.72 -9.81
C GLU A 93 -4.73 16.69 -8.28
N VAL A 94 -5.25 15.63 -7.63
CA VAL A 94 -5.10 15.44 -6.18
C VAL A 94 -3.61 15.44 -5.82
N SER A 95 -3.23 16.29 -4.86
CA SER A 95 -1.82 16.54 -4.52
C SER A 95 -1.18 15.30 -3.91
N THR A 96 -1.89 14.65 -2.99
CA THR A 96 -1.43 13.49 -2.22
C THR A 96 -2.57 12.51 -1.99
N GLY A 97 -2.32 11.22 -2.25
CA GLY A 97 -3.34 10.21 -2.02
C GLY A 97 -2.86 8.77 -2.09
N LEU A 98 -3.67 7.88 -1.53
CA LEU A 98 -3.48 6.44 -1.56
C LEU A 98 -4.82 5.77 -1.87
N VAL A 99 -4.80 4.80 -2.77
CA VAL A 99 -5.92 3.92 -3.05
C VAL A 99 -5.53 2.51 -2.61
N CYS A 100 -6.28 1.93 -1.67
CA CYS A 100 -6.14 0.55 -1.23
C CYS A 100 -7.24 -0.29 -1.86
N TYR A 101 -6.85 -1.20 -2.74
CA TYR A 101 -7.75 -2.14 -3.40
C TYR A 101 -7.57 -3.53 -2.80
N MET A 102 -8.53 -3.98 -1.99
CA MET A 102 -8.38 -5.15 -1.13
C MET A 102 -9.02 -6.39 -1.72
N GLU A 103 -8.20 -7.40 -1.96
CA GLU A 103 -8.58 -8.68 -2.54
C GLU A 103 -9.63 -9.40 -1.68
N GLY A 104 -10.74 -9.79 -2.29
CA GLY A 104 -11.83 -10.52 -1.65
C GLY A 104 -12.63 -9.70 -0.63
N ALA A 105 -12.32 -8.41 -0.45
CA ALA A 105 -13.13 -7.54 0.39
C ALA A 105 -14.43 -7.16 -0.34
N MET A 106 -15.54 -7.22 0.39
CA MET A 106 -16.88 -6.78 -0.04
C MET A 106 -17.10 -5.31 0.35
N HIS A 107 -18.33 -4.82 0.14
CA HIS A 107 -18.73 -3.51 0.65
C HIS A 107 -18.64 -3.45 2.17
N GLY A 108 -17.90 -2.48 2.70
CA GLY A 108 -17.51 -2.44 4.10
C GLY A 108 -16.43 -3.50 4.39
N PRO A 109 -15.14 -3.22 4.14
CA PRO A 109 -14.05 -4.19 4.24
C PRO A 109 -13.66 -4.53 5.68
N CYS A 110 -14.21 -3.84 6.68
CA CYS A 110 -13.88 -4.06 8.08
C CYS A 110 -14.04 -5.51 8.57
N PRO A 111 -15.07 -6.29 8.19
CA PRO A 111 -15.22 -7.67 8.65
C PRO A 111 -14.11 -8.63 8.17
N THR A 112 -13.46 -8.33 7.05
CA THR A 112 -12.43 -9.18 6.43
C THR A 112 -11.03 -8.57 6.48
N HIS A 113 -10.88 -7.27 6.71
CA HIS A 113 -9.58 -6.60 6.64
C HIS A 113 -9.34 -5.67 7.85
N ASP A 114 -9.95 -5.95 9.00
CA ASP A 114 -9.86 -5.13 10.22
C ASP A 114 -8.43 -4.81 10.65
N ASN A 115 -7.54 -5.82 10.68
CA ASN A 115 -6.15 -5.68 11.10
C ASN A 115 -5.36 -4.78 10.15
N PHE A 116 -5.59 -4.94 8.85
CA PHE A 116 -5.02 -4.06 7.83
C PHE A 116 -5.53 -2.63 8.01
N ILE A 117 -6.85 -2.44 8.08
CA ILE A 117 -7.50 -1.12 8.18
C ILE A 117 -7.05 -0.39 9.45
N ARG A 118 -6.93 -1.09 10.58
CA ARG A 118 -6.43 -0.51 11.83
C ARG A 118 -5.02 0.04 11.66
N ARG A 119 -4.12 -0.69 11.00
CA ARG A 119 -2.74 -0.25 10.74
C ARG A 119 -2.69 0.88 9.71
N LEU A 120 -3.52 0.79 8.67
CA LEU A 120 -3.70 1.83 7.67
C LEU A 120 -4.13 3.15 8.31
N PHE A 121 -5.18 3.14 9.14
CA PHE A 121 -5.63 4.33 9.84
C PHE A 121 -4.61 4.89 10.83
N SER A 122 -3.91 4.03 11.57
CA SER A 122 -2.79 4.46 12.42
C SER A 122 -1.71 5.22 11.62
N THR A 123 -1.40 4.74 10.42
CA THR A 123 -0.43 5.37 9.51
C THR A 123 -0.98 6.68 8.94
N PHE A 124 -2.23 6.67 8.46
CA PHE A 124 -2.84 7.84 7.84
C PHE A 124 -3.06 8.98 8.84
N PHE A 125 -3.52 8.69 10.06
CA PHE A 125 -3.76 9.71 11.07
C PHE A 125 -2.48 10.34 11.62
N THR A 126 -1.35 9.64 11.54
CA THR A 126 -0.06 10.17 11.99
C THR A 126 0.72 10.85 10.85
N ARG A 127 0.54 10.37 9.61
CA ARG A 127 1.37 10.78 8.46
C ARG A 127 0.55 10.90 7.17
N PRO A 128 -0.52 11.72 7.13
CA PRO A 128 -1.43 11.77 5.99
C PRO A 128 -0.74 12.23 4.69
N GLN A 129 0.17 13.20 4.79
CA GLN A 129 0.96 13.74 3.67
C GLN A 129 1.97 12.73 3.06
N ASP A 130 2.19 11.63 3.76
CA ASP A 130 3.17 10.60 3.44
C ASP A 130 2.49 9.26 3.09
N ILE A 131 1.16 9.23 3.00
CA ILE A 131 0.41 7.98 2.85
C ILE A 131 0.68 7.27 1.52
N TRP A 132 1.00 8.02 0.47
CA TRP A 132 1.35 7.49 -0.87
C TRP A 132 2.63 6.64 -0.90
N LYS A 133 3.45 6.67 0.16
CA LYS A 133 4.65 5.84 0.31
C LYS A 133 4.47 4.76 1.39
N ILE A 134 3.24 4.27 1.57
CA ILE A 134 2.89 3.25 2.57
C ILE A 134 3.79 2.01 2.48
N ASP A 135 4.17 1.60 1.27
CA ASP A 135 5.13 0.53 0.98
C ASP A 135 6.45 0.73 1.72
N GLN A 136 6.98 1.95 1.67
CA GLN A 136 8.26 2.30 2.32
C GLN A 136 8.10 2.50 3.82
N LEU A 137 6.96 3.05 4.26
CA LEU A 137 6.67 3.24 5.68
C LEU A 137 6.55 1.91 6.41
N TRP A 138 5.95 0.91 5.76
CA TRP A 138 5.68 -0.38 6.35
C TRP A 138 6.81 -1.39 6.18
N ALA A 139 7.67 -1.23 5.17
CA ALA A 139 8.87 -2.06 5.01
C ALA A 139 9.88 -1.98 6.19
N ILE A 140 9.69 -1.05 7.13
CA ILE A 140 10.51 -0.91 8.34
C ILE A 140 10.03 -1.88 9.45
N ASP A 141 8.77 -2.32 9.41
CA ASP A 141 8.22 -3.29 10.37
C ASP A 141 8.04 -4.63 9.67
N ASP A 142 8.86 -5.62 10.01
CA ASP A 142 8.82 -6.96 9.42
C ASP A 142 7.43 -7.61 9.49
N ARG A 143 6.59 -7.19 10.44
CA ARG A 143 5.21 -7.68 10.60
C ARG A 143 4.24 -7.14 9.56
N LEU A 144 4.59 -6.04 8.88
CA LEU A 144 3.78 -5.38 7.85
C LEU A 144 4.36 -5.57 6.44
N THR A 145 5.56 -6.11 6.33
CA THR A 145 6.19 -6.45 5.05
C THR A 145 5.30 -7.42 4.28
N GLY A 146 5.02 -7.11 3.01
CA GLY A 146 4.18 -7.92 2.13
C GLY A 146 2.67 -7.70 2.28
N TRP A 147 2.22 -6.82 3.18
CA TRP A 147 0.79 -6.47 3.31
C TRP A 147 0.25 -5.64 2.14
N VAL A 148 1.14 -5.06 1.33
CA VAL A 148 0.77 -4.21 0.19
C VAL A 148 1.67 -4.52 -1.00
N GLU A 149 1.06 -4.55 -2.18
CA GLU A 149 1.75 -4.56 -3.47
C GLU A 149 1.43 -3.25 -4.19
N VAL A 150 2.46 -2.52 -4.65
CA VAL A 150 2.25 -1.26 -5.37
C VAL A 150 1.96 -1.55 -6.84
N LEU A 151 0.73 -1.29 -7.28
CA LEU A 151 0.31 -1.48 -8.68
C LEU A 151 0.62 -0.27 -9.56
N LYS A 152 0.34 0.95 -9.05
CA LYS A 152 0.62 2.21 -9.74
C LYS A 152 1.20 3.22 -8.75
N LYS A 153 2.12 4.07 -9.21
CA LYS A 153 2.68 5.17 -8.41
C LYS A 153 2.92 6.39 -9.29
N ARG A 154 2.58 7.58 -8.79
CA ARG A 154 2.90 8.87 -9.40
C ARG A 154 3.59 9.75 -8.37
N THR A 155 4.71 10.34 -8.78
CA THR A 155 5.57 11.16 -7.90
C THR A 155 5.90 12.54 -8.46
N LYS A 156 5.69 12.74 -9.76
CA LYS A 156 5.93 14.02 -10.43
C LYS A 156 4.61 14.80 -10.52
N GLY A 157 4.58 15.98 -9.90
CA GLY A 157 3.40 16.86 -9.81
C GLY A 157 2.42 16.40 -8.73
N GLN A 158 2.09 15.11 -8.70
CA GLN A 158 1.21 14.50 -7.71
C GLN A 158 1.94 13.36 -6.99
N LYS A 159 1.54 13.09 -5.74
CA LYS A 159 2.04 12.02 -4.89
C LYS A 159 0.92 11.00 -4.65
N LEU A 160 0.72 10.10 -5.62
CA LEU A 160 -0.36 9.12 -5.61
C LEU A 160 0.19 7.69 -5.65
N ALA A 161 -0.48 6.78 -4.95
CA ALA A 161 -0.24 5.34 -5.11
C ALA A 161 -1.55 4.55 -5.14
N LEU A 162 -1.58 3.51 -5.97
CA LEU A 162 -2.55 2.43 -5.93
C LEU A 162 -1.83 1.20 -5.40
N VAL A 163 -2.34 0.64 -4.31
CA VAL A 163 -1.85 -0.60 -3.74
C VAL A 163 -2.92 -1.68 -3.78
N HIS A 164 -2.51 -2.87 -4.18
CA HIS A 164 -3.25 -4.10 -3.95
C HIS A 164 -2.94 -4.60 -2.54
N VAL A 165 -3.97 -5.03 -1.84
CA VAL A 165 -3.84 -5.68 -0.54
C VAL A 165 -4.27 -7.13 -0.76
N PRO A 166 -3.36 -8.10 -0.64
CA PRO A 166 -3.70 -9.49 -0.86
C PRO A 166 -4.70 -9.97 0.18
N LEU A 167 -5.39 -11.08 -0.14
CA LEU A 167 -6.31 -11.71 0.78
C LEU A 167 -5.53 -12.05 2.05
N MET A 168 -5.92 -11.44 3.17
CA MET A 168 -5.28 -11.69 4.44
C MET A 168 -5.61 -13.11 4.87
N ASP A 169 -4.60 -13.96 5.04
CA ASP A 169 -4.81 -15.29 5.58
C ASP A 169 -5.22 -15.16 7.06
N HIS A 170 -6.51 -15.34 7.32
CA HIS A 170 -7.08 -15.40 8.67
C HIS A 170 -7.00 -16.80 9.27
N SER A 171 -6.28 -17.75 8.65
CA SER A 171 -5.89 -18.97 9.35
C SER A 171 -5.30 -18.52 10.68
N LYS A 172 -5.99 -18.87 11.75
CA LYS A 172 -5.66 -18.43 13.09
C LYS A 172 -4.35 -19.11 13.43
N LEU A 173 -3.23 -18.49 13.07
CA LEU A 173 -1.95 -18.84 13.64
C LEU A 173 -2.17 -18.73 15.14
N THR A 174 -2.03 -19.86 15.82
CA THR A 174 -1.94 -19.90 17.26
C THR A 174 -0.79 -19.00 17.70
N LEU A 175 -0.86 -18.50 18.94
CA LEU A 175 0.25 -17.74 19.52
C LEU A 175 1.57 -18.50 19.40
N ASP A 176 1.53 -19.82 19.53
CA ASP A 176 2.67 -20.71 19.38
C ASP A 176 3.21 -20.71 17.94
N GLU A 177 2.34 -20.74 16.92
CA GLU A 177 2.75 -20.66 15.51
C GLU A 177 3.32 -19.28 15.15
N VAL A 178 2.79 -18.19 15.73
CA VAL A 178 3.36 -16.84 15.57
C VAL A 178 4.74 -16.73 16.24
N ASP A 179 4.88 -17.29 17.44
CA ASP A 179 6.15 -17.32 18.15
C ASP A 179 7.17 -18.22 17.44
N GLU A 180 6.75 -19.34 16.87
CA GLU A 180 7.61 -20.21 16.04
C GLU A 180 8.06 -19.50 14.77
N LEU A 181 7.20 -18.75 14.08
CA LEU A 181 7.59 -17.94 12.93
C LEU A 181 8.63 -16.88 13.31
N HIS A 182 8.42 -16.16 14.41
CA HIS A 182 9.38 -15.17 14.91
C HIS A 182 10.70 -15.80 15.36
N VAL A 183 10.66 -16.95 16.03
CA VAL A 183 11.86 -17.70 16.45
C VAL A 183 12.60 -18.21 15.22
N THR A 184 11.90 -18.68 14.20
CA THR A 184 12.50 -19.22 12.97
C THR A 184 13.14 -18.11 12.14
N GLN A 185 12.47 -16.96 12.01
CA GLN A 185 13.01 -15.79 11.30
C GLN A 185 14.21 -15.20 12.05
N LYS A 186 14.10 -14.98 13.36
CA LYS A 186 15.21 -14.52 14.19
C LYS A 186 16.40 -15.48 14.18
N ARG A 187 16.14 -16.80 14.14
CA ARG A 187 17.19 -17.82 14.02
C ARG A 187 17.86 -17.77 12.64
N ARG A 188 17.10 -17.52 11.58
CA ARG A 188 17.62 -17.31 10.22
C ARG A 188 18.50 -16.07 10.15
N ASP A 189 18.05 -14.96 10.72
CA ASP A 189 18.82 -13.70 10.77
C ASP A 189 20.12 -13.86 11.56
N VAL A 190 20.09 -14.58 12.68
CA VAL A 190 21.29 -14.91 13.48
C VAL A 190 22.24 -15.82 12.70
N LEU A 191 21.71 -16.80 11.95
CA LEU A 191 22.53 -17.69 11.13
C LEU A 191 23.17 -16.94 9.96
N GLU A 192 22.44 -16.04 9.29
CA GLU A 192 22.96 -15.20 8.21
C GLU A 192 24.00 -14.20 8.74
N ALA A 193 23.76 -13.57 9.90
CA ALA A 193 24.72 -12.70 10.56
C ALA A 193 26.01 -13.45 10.98
N ASN A 194 25.87 -14.66 11.53
CA ASN A 194 27.01 -15.50 11.90
C ASN A 194 27.81 -15.96 10.68
N LYS A 195 27.13 -16.29 9.57
CA LYS A 195 27.78 -16.65 8.31
C LYS A 195 28.58 -15.47 7.75
N GLY A 196 27.99 -14.28 7.71
CA GLY A 196 28.69 -13.05 7.29
C GLY A 196 29.89 -12.71 8.19
N HIS A 197 29.76 -12.92 9.50
CA HIS A 197 30.87 -12.72 10.44
C HIS A 197 32.01 -13.73 10.21
N GLN A 198 31.68 -14.99 9.93
CA GLN A 198 32.65 -16.05 9.65
C GLN A 198 33.39 -15.83 8.34
N GLU A 199 32.69 -15.41 7.27
CA GLU A 199 33.29 -15.05 5.98
C GLU A 199 34.28 -13.88 6.14
N HIS A 200 33.91 -12.84 6.89
CA HIS A 200 34.79 -11.70 7.17
C HIS A 200 36.04 -12.11 7.99
N MET A 201 35.87 -13.02 8.95
CA MET A 201 36.98 -13.58 9.74
C MET A 201 37.95 -14.40 8.87
N GLU A 202 37.44 -15.19 7.94
CA GLU A 202 38.25 -15.98 7.00
C GLU A 202 39.00 -15.08 6.01
N GLU A 203 38.38 -14.02 5.50
CA GLU A 203 39.04 -13.03 4.65
C GLU A 203 40.15 -12.29 5.40
N ALA A 204 39.89 -11.85 6.63
CA ALA A 204 40.90 -11.22 7.48
C ALA A 204 42.08 -12.17 7.77
N ALA A 205 41.81 -13.47 8.00
CA ALA A 205 42.85 -14.47 8.20
C ALA A 205 43.69 -14.69 6.93
N LYS A 206 43.06 -14.76 5.75
CA LYS A 206 43.75 -14.85 4.45
C LYS A 206 44.62 -13.63 4.19
N ALA A 207 44.10 -12.43 4.45
CA ALA A 207 44.85 -11.18 4.30
C ALA A 207 46.07 -11.13 5.23
N LYS A 208 45.89 -11.51 6.51
CA LYS A 208 47.00 -11.59 7.48
C LYS A 208 48.08 -12.58 7.06
N LYS A 209 47.68 -13.75 6.54
CA LYS A 209 48.61 -14.76 6.02
C LYS A 209 49.40 -14.24 4.82
N ALA A 210 48.74 -13.57 3.87
CA ALA A 210 49.39 -12.98 2.70
C ALA A 210 50.42 -11.90 3.10
N ILE A 211 50.10 -11.06 4.09
CA ILE A 211 51.04 -10.07 4.64
C ILE A 211 52.25 -10.77 5.25
N LEU A 212 52.04 -11.80 6.07
CA LEU A 212 53.13 -12.53 6.74
C LEU A 212 54.09 -13.19 5.74
N GLU A 213 53.54 -13.83 4.70
CA GLU A 213 54.32 -14.45 3.63
C GLU A 213 55.13 -13.41 2.83
N SER A 214 54.56 -12.22 2.61
CA SER A 214 55.25 -11.13 1.92
C SER A 214 56.44 -10.59 2.73
N VAL A 215 56.31 -10.51 4.07
CA VAL A 215 57.38 -10.07 4.97
C VAL A 215 58.50 -11.11 5.02
N GLN A 216 58.16 -12.40 5.11
CA GLN A 216 59.13 -13.49 5.13
C GLN A 216 59.94 -13.56 3.82
N LYS A 217 59.29 -13.38 2.66
CA LYS A 217 59.98 -13.30 1.36
C LYS A 217 60.97 -12.13 1.28
N ARG A 218 60.60 -10.95 1.79
CA ARG A 218 61.52 -9.78 1.83
C ARG A 218 62.73 -10.01 2.74
N GLN A 219 62.55 -10.69 3.86
CA GLN A 219 63.66 -11.01 4.78
C GLN A 219 64.63 -12.06 4.20
N GLN A 220 64.14 -12.98 3.37
CA GLN A 220 64.99 -13.97 2.68
C GLN A 220 65.79 -13.37 1.52
N GLN A 221 65.30 -12.31 0.88
CA GLN A 221 66.00 -11.60 -0.21
C GLN A 221 67.03 -10.56 0.27
N SER A 222 67.07 -10.28 1.58
CA SER A 222 67.99 -9.33 2.23
C SER A 222 69.23 -9.99 2.84
N LYS A 223 69.43 -11.29 2.62
CA LYS A 223 70.63 -12.06 3.00
C LYS A 223 71.38 -12.48 1.75
#